data_AF-A0A241VQS9-F1
#
_entry.id   AF-A0A241VQS9-F1
#
_cell.length_a   1.000
_cell.length_b   1.000
_cell.length_c   1.000
_cell.angle_alpha   90.00
_cell.angle_beta   90.00
_cell.angle_gamma   90.00
#
_symmetry.space_group_name_H-M   'P 1'
#
loop_
_entity.id
_entity.type
_entity.pdbx_description
1 polymer ?
#
loop_
_entity_poly.entity_id
_entity_poly.type
_entity_poly.pdbx_seq_one_letter_code
_entity_poly.pdbx_strand_id
1 'polypeptide(L)'
;MKSHLKVHYFQHIAGEGFGSCYEFLKEQNAEITATEFFALPTDQPLDLEALPRVEDVDLLIIMGGTMSVNDEANFPWLKIEKRWLRRYLALGKPAIGLCLGGQLIANALGGAVSRNPEQELGWTTIRKVTNVSKECFILPEEFKVMQWHSETFEIPRGAVLLAENDVCRNQMYQIGTNVLGFQFHPEITPEVLDMFLENDDEVAIFSGHHVQQPTELRKSAKSKFIQGNQILNQAIAYVLRKTAY
;
A
#
# COMPACT_ATOMS: atom_id res chain seq x y z
N MET A 1 0.95 0.51 -32.52
CA MET A 1 1.16 1.52 -31.46
C MET A 1 1.25 0.77 -30.14
N LYS A 2 2.35 0.86 -29.39
CA LYS A 2 2.35 0.30 -28.03
C LYS A 2 1.34 1.12 -27.23
N SER A 3 0.29 0.48 -26.72
CA SER A 3 -0.64 1.13 -25.79
C SER A 3 0.15 1.68 -24.61
N HIS A 4 -0.21 2.88 -24.14
CA HIS A 4 0.32 3.44 -22.91
C HIS A 4 0.02 2.47 -21.75
N LEU A 5 0.94 2.36 -20.79
CA LEU A 5 0.70 1.59 -19.56
C LEU A 5 -0.43 2.28 -18.77
N LYS A 6 -1.54 1.59 -18.53
CA LYS A 6 -2.66 2.16 -17.77
C LYS A 6 -2.52 1.86 -16.28
N VAL A 7 -2.14 2.86 -15.50
CA VAL A 7 -2.03 2.77 -14.04
C VAL A 7 -3.27 3.39 -13.41
N HIS A 8 -3.90 2.65 -12.51
CA HIS A 8 -5.04 3.16 -11.74
C HIS A 8 -4.73 3.14 -10.25
N TYR A 9 -5.09 4.23 -9.58
CA TYR A 9 -4.94 4.39 -8.15
C TYR A 9 -6.28 4.25 -7.44
N PHE A 10 -6.30 3.55 -6.32
CA PHE A 10 -7.36 3.63 -5.33
C PHE A 10 -6.86 4.49 -4.17
N GLN A 11 -7.50 5.65 -3.97
CA GLN A 11 -7.12 6.65 -2.96
C GLN A 11 -8.20 6.76 -1.88
N HIS A 12 -7.77 6.86 -0.62
CA HIS A 12 -8.68 6.88 0.53
C HIS A 12 -8.51 8.13 1.39
N ILE A 13 -7.45 8.92 1.15
CA ILE A 13 -7.19 10.17 1.88
C ILE A 13 -7.11 11.33 0.88
N ALA A 14 -7.82 12.41 1.16
CA ALA A 14 -7.75 13.61 0.33
C ALA A 14 -6.35 14.23 0.40
N GLY A 15 -5.78 14.55 -0.76
CA GLY A 15 -4.50 15.27 -0.84
C GLY A 15 -3.24 14.41 -0.70
N GLU A 16 -3.34 13.09 -0.49
CA GLU A 16 -2.17 12.18 -0.43
C GLU A 16 -1.41 12.06 -1.77
N GLY A 17 -2.06 12.46 -2.87
CA GLY A 17 -1.47 12.42 -4.21
C GLY A 17 -1.13 10.99 -4.64
N PHE A 18 -0.15 10.86 -5.54
CA PHE A 18 0.26 9.58 -6.14
C PHE A 18 1.52 8.97 -5.51
N GLY A 19 1.96 9.54 -4.37
CA GLY A 19 3.19 9.17 -3.68
C GLY A 19 4.46 9.39 -4.51
N SER A 20 5.58 8.81 -4.04
CA SER A 20 6.91 9.02 -4.63
C SER A 20 7.11 8.48 -6.05
N CYS A 21 6.24 7.58 -6.50
CA CYS A 21 6.40 6.86 -7.77
C CYS A 21 5.75 7.56 -8.96
N TYR A 22 5.09 8.70 -8.76
CA TYR A 22 4.43 9.45 -9.82
C TYR A 22 5.37 9.79 -10.98
N GLU A 23 6.52 10.42 -10.69
CA GLU A 23 7.51 10.78 -11.71
C GLU A 23 8.07 9.54 -12.42
N PHE A 24 8.34 8.47 -11.66
CA PHE A 24 8.80 7.20 -12.23
C PHE A 24 7.79 6.62 -13.24
N LEU A 25 6.49 6.68 -12.94
CA LEU A 25 5.44 6.23 -13.86
C LEU A 25 5.27 7.16 -15.07
N LYS A 26 5.43 8.48 -14.88
CA LYS A 26 5.43 9.46 -15.96
C LYS A 26 6.56 9.22 -16.96
N GLU A 27 7.76 8.89 -16.48
CA GLU A 27 8.91 8.51 -17.32
C GLU A 27 8.63 7.24 -18.16
N GLN A 28 7.76 6.34 -17.68
CA GLN A 28 7.29 5.17 -18.43
C GLN A 28 6.17 5.48 -19.43
N ASN A 29 5.79 6.76 -19.60
CA ASN A 29 4.65 7.20 -20.40
C ASN A 29 3.33 6.52 -19.99
N ALA A 30 3.16 6.30 -18.68
CA ALA A 30 1.94 5.75 -18.12
C ALA A 30 0.78 6.75 -18.23
N GLU A 31 -0.41 6.24 -18.55
CA GLU A 31 -1.68 6.92 -18.33
C GLU A 31 -2.09 6.65 -16.88
N ILE A 32 -2.19 7.70 -16.06
CA ILE A 32 -2.47 7.60 -14.63
C ILE A 32 -3.88 8.12 -14.38
N THR A 33 -4.69 7.31 -13.70
CA THR A 33 -6.05 7.63 -13.29
C THR A 33 -6.26 7.25 -11.83
N ALA A 34 -7.31 7.76 -11.20
CA ALA A 34 -7.62 7.45 -9.81
C ALA A 34 -9.13 7.27 -9.58
N THR A 35 -9.46 6.44 -8.58
CA THR A 35 -10.74 6.47 -7.88
C THR A 35 -10.49 7.07 -6.49
N GLU A 36 -11.14 8.19 -6.22
CA GLU A 36 -11.05 8.91 -4.95
C GLU A 36 -12.20 8.47 -4.03
N PHE A 37 -12.01 7.41 -3.24
CA PHE A 37 -13.06 6.86 -2.38
C PHE A 37 -13.54 7.84 -1.31
N PHE A 38 -12.66 8.73 -0.85
CA PHE A 38 -13.01 9.80 0.11
C PHE A 38 -14.01 10.81 -0.45
N ALA A 39 -14.13 10.93 -1.77
CA ALA A 39 -15.05 11.85 -2.44
C ALA A 39 -16.39 11.20 -2.77
N LEU A 40 -16.55 9.88 -2.53
CA LEU A 40 -17.77 9.17 -2.84
C LEU A 40 -18.85 9.38 -1.76
N PRO A 41 -20.12 9.48 -2.16
CA PRO A 41 -21.23 9.57 -1.20
C PRO A 41 -21.30 8.30 -0.35
N THR A 42 -21.40 8.46 0.97
CA THR A 42 -21.51 7.34 1.94
C THR A 42 -22.95 6.89 2.17
N ASP A 43 -23.92 7.70 1.75
CA ASP A 43 -25.35 7.47 1.91
C ASP A 43 -25.99 6.76 0.71
N GLN A 44 -25.24 6.54 -0.37
CA GLN A 44 -25.71 5.86 -1.57
C GLN A 44 -24.90 4.60 -1.87
N PRO A 45 -25.56 3.49 -2.29
CA PRO A 45 -24.85 2.30 -2.67
C PRO A 45 -24.03 2.56 -3.95
N LEU A 46 -22.71 2.38 -3.84
CA LEU A 46 -21.82 2.41 -4.99
C LEU A 46 -22.05 1.15 -5.84
N ASP A 47 -22.37 1.30 -7.11
CA ASP A 47 -22.34 0.18 -8.05
C ASP A 47 -20.90 -0.10 -8.47
N LEU A 48 -20.56 -1.37 -8.67
CA LEU A 48 -19.27 -1.80 -9.19
C LEU A 48 -18.99 -1.20 -10.58
N GLU A 49 -20.03 -0.86 -11.35
CA GLU A 49 -19.89 -0.18 -12.65
C GLU A 49 -19.36 1.26 -12.54
N ALA A 50 -19.34 1.85 -11.34
CA ALA A 50 -18.70 3.13 -11.08
C ALA A 50 -17.18 3.04 -10.98
N LEU A 51 -16.63 1.83 -10.79
CA LEU A 51 -15.19 1.57 -10.82
C LEU A 51 -14.72 1.28 -12.27
N PRO A 52 -13.45 1.53 -12.62
CA PRO A 52 -12.95 1.21 -13.95
C PRO A 52 -13.11 -0.27 -14.26
N ARG A 53 -13.25 -0.61 -15.54
CA ARG A 53 -13.23 -2.01 -15.97
C ARG A 53 -11.86 -2.61 -15.65
N VAL A 54 -11.83 -3.82 -15.10
CA VAL A 54 -10.59 -4.49 -14.70
C VAL A 54 -9.63 -4.67 -15.89
N GLU A 55 -10.16 -4.81 -17.11
CA GLU A 55 -9.41 -4.94 -18.35
C GLU A 55 -8.64 -3.65 -18.70
N ASP A 56 -9.15 -2.49 -18.30
CA ASP A 56 -8.57 -1.17 -18.58
C ASP A 56 -7.47 -0.75 -17.59
N VAL A 57 -7.10 -1.61 -16.64
CA VAL A 57 -6.09 -1.29 -15.60
C VAL A 57 -4.90 -2.24 -15.70
N ASP A 58 -3.78 -1.82 -16.28
CA ASP A 58 -2.57 -2.65 -16.41
C ASP A 58 -1.81 -2.81 -15.09
N LEU A 59 -1.86 -1.79 -14.23
CA LEU A 59 -1.30 -1.80 -12.87
C LEU A 59 -2.26 -1.11 -11.92
N LEU A 60 -2.55 -1.76 -10.80
CA LEU A 60 -3.29 -1.17 -9.70
C LEU A 60 -2.34 -0.77 -8.57
N ILE A 61 -2.46 0.47 -8.09
CA ILE A 61 -1.82 0.93 -6.85
C ILE A 61 -2.92 1.30 -5.86
N ILE A 62 -2.94 0.65 -4.71
CA ILE A 62 -3.94 0.88 -3.66
C ILE A 62 -3.23 1.60 -2.52
N MET A 63 -3.65 2.85 -2.27
CA MET A 63 -3.02 3.72 -1.28
C MET A 63 -3.42 3.35 0.15
N GLY A 64 -2.80 4.03 1.10
CA GLY A 64 -3.17 3.96 2.52
C GLY A 64 -4.56 4.55 2.78
N GLY A 65 -4.95 4.57 4.05
CA GLY A 65 -6.21 5.13 4.52
C GLY A 65 -6.26 5.10 6.05
N THR A 66 -7.11 5.95 6.63
CA THR A 66 -7.26 6.06 8.09
C THR A 66 -8.28 5.08 8.65
N MET A 67 -9.14 4.51 7.79
CA MET A 67 -10.14 3.51 8.15
C MET A 67 -9.55 2.10 8.28
N SER A 68 -10.23 1.23 9.02
CA SER A 68 -9.97 -0.21 8.96
C SER A 68 -10.63 -0.80 7.71
N VAL A 69 -10.03 -1.86 7.15
CA VAL A 69 -10.71 -2.68 6.13
C VAL A 69 -12.02 -3.26 6.64
N ASN A 70 -12.20 -3.36 7.96
CA ASN A 70 -13.38 -3.92 8.61
C ASN A 70 -14.52 -2.90 8.78
N ASP A 71 -14.29 -1.62 8.50
CA ASP A 71 -15.25 -0.53 8.75
C ASP A 71 -16.33 -0.39 7.67
N GLU A 72 -16.79 -1.51 7.10
CA GLU A 72 -17.73 -1.52 5.98
C GLU A 72 -19.12 -0.93 6.31
N ALA A 73 -19.42 -0.74 7.60
CA ALA A 73 -20.64 -0.05 8.04
C ALA A 73 -20.52 1.48 7.86
N ASN A 74 -19.35 2.04 8.10
CA ASN A 74 -19.06 3.47 7.95
C ASN A 74 -18.62 3.81 6.52
N PHE A 75 -17.98 2.85 5.85
CA PHE A 75 -17.46 2.98 4.49
C PHE A 75 -18.00 1.84 3.60
N PRO A 76 -19.27 1.89 3.16
CA PRO A 76 -19.89 0.81 2.38
C PRO A 76 -19.15 0.48 1.07
N TRP A 77 -18.41 1.44 0.50
CA TRP A 77 -17.60 1.23 -0.70
C TRP A 77 -16.48 0.20 -0.51
N LEU A 78 -16.03 -0.08 0.72
CA LEU A 78 -15.04 -1.13 1.02
C LEU A 78 -15.50 -2.51 0.50
N LYS A 79 -16.81 -2.81 0.57
CA LYS A 79 -17.38 -4.06 0.04
C LYS A 79 -17.20 -4.17 -1.47
N ILE A 80 -17.41 -3.05 -2.15
CA ILE A 80 -17.36 -2.94 -3.61
C ILE A 80 -15.92 -2.99 -4.07
N GLU A 81 -15.03 -2.26 -3.40
CA GLU A 81 -13.59 -2.29 -3.63
C GLU A 81 -13.04 -3.71 -3.47
N LYS A 82 -13.28 -4.39 -2.35
CA LYS A 82 -12.85 -5.79 -2.14
C LYS A 82 -13.39 -6.73 -3.22
N ARG A 83 -14.65 -6.56 -3.64
CA ARG A 83 -15.24 -7.35 -4.74
C ARG A 83 -14.53 -7.08 -6.08
N TRP A 84 -14.19 -5.83 -6.36
CA TRP A 84 -13.45 -5.43 -7.55
C TRP A 84 -12.02 -6.00 -7.52
N LEU A 85 -11.32 -5.87 -6.38
CA LEU A 85 -9.98 -6.43 -6.15
C LEU A 85 -9.93 -7.92 -6.43
N ARG A 86 -10.90 -8.70 -5.93
CA ARG A 86 -10.97 -10.15 -6.21
C ARG A 86 -11.06 -10.44 -7.71
N ARG A 87 -11.82 -9.66 -8.47
CA ARG A 87 -11.93 -9.82 -9.94
C ARG A 87 -10.61 -9.47 -10.63
N TYR A 88 -10.00 -8.36 -10.23
CA TYR A 88 -8.72 -7.90 -10.75
C TYR A 88 -7.59 -8.92 -10.52
N LEU A 89 -7.46 -9.40 -9.28
CA LEU A 89 -6.46 -10.38 -8.87
C LEU A 89 -6.67 -11.75 -9.53
N ALA A 90 -7.93 -12.15 -9.74
CA ALA A 90 -8.25 -13.42 -10.43
C ALA A 90 -7.79 -13.43 -11.91
N LEU A 91 -7.60 -12.26 -12.52
CA LEU A 91 -7.03 -12.13 -13.86
C LEU A 91 -5.49 -12.16 -13.86
N GLY A 92 -4.86 -12.32 -12.68
CA GLY A 92 -3.41 -12.32 -12.54
C GLY A 92 -2.80 -11.00 -12.99
N LYS A 93 -3.43 -9.87 -12.68
CA LYS A 93 -2.95 -8.53 -13.06
C LYS A 93 -2.05 -7.92 -11.97
N PRO A 94 -1.05 -7.09 -12.35
CA PRO A 94 -0.13 -6.45 -11.42
C PRO A 94 -0.79 -5.55 -10.36
N ALA A 95 -0.47 -5.73 -9.08
CA ALA A 95 -0.97 -4.87 -8.01
C ALA A 95 0.09 -4.54 -6.94
N ILE A 96 0.04 -3.31 -6.44
CA ILE A 96 0.79 -2.85 -5.27
C ILE A 96 -0.23 -2.32 -4.25
N GLY A 97 -0.20 -2.84 -3.02
CA GLY A 97 -1.01 -2.34 -1.91
C GLY A 97 -0.13 -1.73 -0.82
N LEU A 98 -0.44 -0.49 -0.39
CA LEU A 98 0.33 0.28 0.58
C LEU A 98 -0.50 0.49 1.86
N CYS A 99 0.01 0.08 3.02
CA CYS A 99 -0.67 0.14 4.31
C CYS A 99 -2.09 -0.46 4.23
N LEU A 100 -3.15 0.36 4.28
CA LEU A 100 -4.54 -0.06 4.05
C LEU A 100 -4.69 -0.86 2.75
N GLY A 101 -4.03 -0.44 1.67
CA GLY A 101 -4.08 -1.16 0.40
C GLY A 101 -3.50 -2.57 0.45
N GLY A 102 -2.44 -2.78 1.25
CA GLY A 102 -1.91 -4.11 1.53
C GLY A 102 -2.92 -4.95 2.32
N GLN A 103 -3.53 -4.36 3.34
CA GLN A 103 -4.58 -5.00 4.14
C GLN A 103 -5.82 -5.36 3.29
N LEU A 104 -6.22 -4.50 2.35
CA LEU A 104 -7.34 -4.72 1.43
C LEU A 104 -7.09 -5.90 0.50
N ILE A 105 -5.90 -6.01 -0.09
CA ILE A 105 -5.52 -7.18 -0.90
C ILE A 105 -5.57 -8.45 -0.04
N ALA A 106 -5.01 -8.40 1.17
CA ALA A 106 -5.01 -9.57 2.05
C ALA A 106 -6.43 -10.00 2.42
N ASN A 107 -7.27 -9.05 2.80
CA ASN A 107 -8.67 -9.28 3.18
C ASN A 107 -9.52 -9.78 2.00
N ALA A 108 -9.33 -9.21 0.81
CA ALA A 108 -10.01 -9.66 -0.40
C ALA A 108 -9.70 -11.14 -0.73
N LEU A 109 -8.54 -11.66 -0.30
CA LEU A 109 -8.12 -13.05 -0.47
C LEU A 109 -8.37 -13.92 0.78
N GLY A 110 -9.12 -13.41 1.75
CA GLY A 110 -9.55 -14.13 2.94
C GLY A 110 -8.59 -14.10 4.12
N GLY A 111 -7.53 -13.29 4.09
CA GLY A 111 -6.69 -13.02 5.26
C GLY A 111 -7.41 -12.11 6.26
N ALA A 112 -7.31 -12.41 7.55
CA ALA A 112 -7.85 -11.51 8.57
C ALA A 112 -7.00 -10.22 8.67
N VAL A 113 -7.65 -9.12 9.05
CA VAL A 113 -6.97 -7.88 9.44
C VAL A 113 -7.45 -7.53 10.84
N SER A 114 -6.51 -7.27 11.73
CA SER A 114 -6.76 -7.08 13.15
C SER A 114 -5.75 -6.11 13.75
N ARG A 115 -6.07 -5.55 14.91
CA ARG A 115 -5.14 -4.71 15.68
C ARG A 115 -3.81 -5.44 15.91
N ASN A 116 -2.71 -4.74 15.63
CA ASN A 116 -1.40 -5.18 16.05
C ASN A 116 -1.26 -4.93 17.57
N PRO A 117 -0.56 -5.80 18.33
CA PRO A 117 -0.41 -5.62 19.78
C PRO A 117 0.21 -4.27 20.17
N GLU A 118 1.09 -3.75 19.30
CA GLU A 118 1.74 -2.45 19.45
C GLU A 118 1.59 -1.64 18.16
N GLN A 119 1.48 -0.32 18.29
CA GLN A 119 1.34 0.58 17.14
C GLN A 119 2.72 1.05 16.66
N GLU A 120 2.89 1.22 15.36
CA GLU A 120 4.11 1.77 14.79
C GLU A 120 3.82 3.12 14.12
N LEU A 121 4.52 4.16 14.58
CA LEU A 121 4.51 5.48 13.95
C LEU A 121 5.91 6.05 13.89
N GLY A 122 6.39 6.34 12.69
CA GLY A 122 7.71 6.91 12.43
C GLY A 122 8.67 5.98 11.71
N TRP A 123 9.95 6.32 11.73
CA TRP A 123 10.98 5.60 10.98
C TRP A 123 11.48 4.35 11.71
N THR A 124 11.12 3.17 11.22
CA THR A 124 11.51 1.87 11.80
C THR A 124 12.39 1.07 10.85
N THR A 125 13.29 0.26 11.41
CA THR A 125 14.08 -0.71 10.65
C THR A 125 13.25 -1.98 10.42
N ILE A 126 13.21 -2.42 9.17
CA ILE A 126 12.57 -3.66 8.73
C ILE A 126 13.66 -4.59 8.19
N ARG A 127 13.47 -5.90 8.39
CA ARG A 127 14.41 -6.94 7.97
C ARG A 127 13.77 -7.84 6.92
N LYS A 128 14.56 -8.28 5.95
CA LYS A 128 14.15 -9.30 5.00
C LYS A 128 14.02 -10.64 5.71
N VAL A 129 12.99 -11.40 5.37
CA VAL A 129 12.85 -12.78 5.86
C VAL A 129 13.94 -13.68 5.27
N THR A 130 14.48 -14.58 6.09
CA THR A 130 15.50 -15.54 5.67
C THR A 130 14.90 -16.62 4.75
N ASN A 131 15.72 -17.17 3.85
CA ASN A 131 15.32 -18.28 2.96
C ASN A 131 14.15 -18.00 2.00
N VAL A 132 13.91 -16.72 1.66
CA VAL A 132 12.98 -16.34 0.59
C VAL A 132 13.52 -16.80 -0.77
N SER A 133 12.64 -17.34 -1.63
CA SER A 133 13.00 -17.79 -2.98
C SER A 133 13.64 -16.65 -3.80
N LYS A 134 14.64 -16.98 -4.63
CA LYS A 134 15.28 -16.01 -5.55
C LYS A 134 14.33 -15.49 -6.63
N GLU A 135 13.20 -16.16 -6.83
CA GLU A 135 12.14 -15.74 -7.75
C GLU A 135 11.27 -14.63 -7.15
N CYS A 136 11.27 -14.47 -5.82
CA CYS A 136 10.56 -13.40 -5.14
C CYS A 136 11.25 -12.05 -5.31
N PHE A 137 10.51 -10.97 -5.00
CA PHE A 137 11.03 -9.62 -4.95
C PHE A 137 12.21 -9.54 -3.97
N ILE A 138 13.31 -8.94 -4.43
CA ILE A 138 14.56 -8.88 -3.67
C ILE A 138 14.59 -7.60 -2.84
N LEU A 139 14.66 -7.76 -1.53
CA LEU A 139 14.85 -6.67 -0.58
C LEU A 139 16.31 -6.62 -0.09
N PRO A 140 16.80 -5.43 0.34
CA PRO A 140 17.97 -5.34 1.21
C PRO A 140 17.78 -6.16 2.48
N GLU A 141 18.86 -6.66 3.09
CA GLU A 141 18.77 -7.44 4.34
C GLU A 141 18.10 -6.64 5.46
N GLU A 142 18.43 -5.36 5.58
CA GLU A 142 17.77 -4.41 6.47
C GLU A 142 17.62 -3.04 5.78
N PHE A 143 16.53 -2.35 6.08
CA PHE A 143 16.27 -1.01 5.56
C PHE A 143 15.34 -0.23 6.50
N LYS A 144 15.36 1.10 6.41
CA LYS A 144 14.54 1.98 7.26
C LYS A 144 13.45 2.64 6.43
N VAL A 145 12.20 2.54 6.90
CA VAL A 145 11.00 3.05 6.21
C VAL A 145 10.03 3.69 7.20
N MET A 146 9.08 4.45 6.66
CA MET A 146 8.03 5.06 7.45
C MET A 146 6.96 4.03 7.81
N GLN A 147 6.62 3.98 9.09
CA GLN A 147 5.47 3.26 9.63
C GLN A 147 4.39 4.25 10.05
N TRP A 148 3.13 3.90 9.82
CA TRP A 148 1.98 4.65 10.31
C TRP A 148 0.76 3.72 10.40
N HIS A 149 0.79 2.76 11.32
CA HIS A 149 -0.26 1.74 11.42
C HIS A 149 -0.50 1.22 12.84
N SER A 150 -1.74 0.78 13.08
CA SER A 150 -2.17 0.13 14.32
C SER A 150 -2.80 -1.25 14.10
N GLU A 151 -2.97 -1.65 12.83
CA GLU A 151 -3.51 -2.94 12.42
C GLU A 151 -2.47 -3.67 11.57
N THR A 152 -2.59 -4.99 11.55
CA THR A 152 -1.79 -5.89 10.73
C THR A 152 -2.70 -6.84 9.97
N PHE A 153 -2.17 -7.46 8.92
CA PHE A 153 -2.86 -8.47 8.13
C PHE A 153 -2.27 -9.85 8.37
N GLU A 154 -3.09 -10.90 8.25
CA GLU A 154 -2.61 -12.25 8.03
C GLU A 154 -2.02 -12.40 6.63
N ILE A 155 -0.99 -13.23 6.51
CA ILE A 155 -0.40 -13.55 5.19
C ILE A 155 -1.42 -14.36 4.39
N PRO A 156 -1.87 -13.87 3.22
CA PRO A 156 -2.88 -14.57 2.42
C PRO A 156 -2.41 -15.96 2.02
N ARG A 157 -3.35 -16.90 1.88
CA ARG A 157 -3.00 -18.28 1.47
C ARG A 157 -2.27 -18.25 0.13
N GLY A 158 -1.08 -18.85 0.10
CA GLY A 158 -0.25 -18.90 -1.11
C GLY A 158 0.64 -17.67 -1.30
N ALA A 159 0.58 -16.68 -0.41
CA ALA A 159 1.53 -15.59 -0.37
C ALA A 159 2.83 -15.99 0.34
N VAL A 160 3.91 -15.30 -0.01
CA VAL A 160 5.23 -15.42 0.62
C VAL A 160 5.48 -14.16 1.45
N LEU A 161 5.78 -14.33 2.74
CA LEU A 161 6.25 -13.24 3.60
C LEU A 161 7.67 -12.84 3.19
N LEU A 162 7.88 -11.55 2.93
CA LEU A 162 9.14 -11.00 2.42
C LEU A 162 9.90 -10.18 3.46
N ALA A 163 9.18 -9.47 4.33
CA ALA A 163 9.77 -8.58 5.31
C ALA A 163 9.05 -8.66 6.66
N GLU A 164 9.80 -8.46 7.74
CA GLU A 164 9.31 -8.50 9.12
C GLU A 164 10.06 -7.51 10.02
N ASN A 165 9.47 -7.17 11.16
CA ASN A 165 10.19 -6.59 12.29
C ASN A 165 9.64 -7.15 13.62
N ASP A 166 10.20 -6.71 14.74
CA ASP A 166 9.86 -7.23 16.06
C ASP A 166 8.49 -6.77 16.59
N VAL A 167 7.93 -5.69 16.02
CA VAL A 167 6.69 -5.05 16.49
C VAL A 167 5.48 -5.58 15.72
N CYS A 168 5.60 -5.64 14.40
CA CYS A 168 4.63 -6.16 13.46
C CYS A 168 5.35 -7.10 12.51
N ARG A 169 5.13 -8.40 12.66
CA ARG A 169 5.82 -9.42 11.86
C ARG A 169 5.50 -9.31 10.37
N ASN A 170 4.26 -8.97 10.02
CA ASN A 170 3.78 -9.02 8.65
C ASN A 170 3.99 -7.66 7.96
N GLN A 171 5.23 -7.37 7.54
CA GLN A 171 5.57 -6.06 6.95
C GLN A 171 5.41 -6.01 5.43
N MET A 172 5.67 -7.12 4.74
CA MET A 172 5.52 -7.18 3.29
C MET A 172 5.30 -8.61 2.83
N TYR A 173 4.40 -8.82 1.87
CA TYR A 173 4.20 -10.13 1.26
C TYR A 173 4.09 -10.04 -0.26
N GLN A 174 4.25 -11.19 -0.90
CA GLN A 174 4.11 -11.38 -2.34
C GLN A 174 3.10 -12.47 -2.67
N ILE A 175 2.28 -12.25 -3.69
CA ILE A 175 1.43 -13.29 -4.29
C ILE A 175 1.82 -13.46 -5.76
N GLY A 176 2.06 -14.70 -6.17
CA GLY A 176 2.52 -14.98 -7.53
C GLY A 176 3.81 -14.23 -7.84
N THR A 177 3.89 -13.60 -9.02
CA THR A 177 5.06 -12.81 -9.46
C THR A 177 4.74 -11.33 -9.63
N ASN A 178 3.53 -10.90 -9.29
CA ASN A 178 3.02 -9.60 -9.72
C ASN A 178 2.10 -8.90 -8.72
N VAL A 179 1.98 -9.41 -7.50
CA VAL A 179 1.23 -8.70 -6.45
C VAL A 179 2.10 -8.57 -5.22
N LEU A 180 2.25 -7.34 -4.73
CA LEU A 180 2.99 -7.03 -3.51
C LEU A 180 2.12 -6.21 -2.56
N GLY A 181 2.03 -6.64 -1.30
CA GLY A 181 1.36 -5.89 -0.23
C GLY A 181 2.38 -5.42 0.80
N PHE A 182 2.28 -4.16 1.19
CA PHE A 182 3.17 -3.48 2.13
C PHE A 182 2.34 -3.02 3.35
N GLN A 183 2.86 -3.23 4.56
CA GLN A 183 2.30 -2.62 5.77
C GLN A 183 2.89 -1.23 6.01
N PHE A 184 4.16 -1.04 5.64
CA PHE A 184 4.87 0.24 5.74
C PHE A 184 4.61 1.12 4.52
N HIS A 185 5.10 2.36 4.59
CA HIS A 185 4.89 3.39 3.59
C HIS A 185 6.17 3.72 2.80
N PRO A 186 6.52 2.96 1.75
CA PRO A 186 7.66 3.26 0.89
C PRO A 186 7.43 4.46 -0.05
N GLU A 187 6.21 4.96 -0.15
CA GLU A 187 5.78 6.02 -1.06
C GLU A 187 5.92 7.44 -0.49
N ILE A 188 6.21 7.55 0.81
CA ILE A 188 6.17 8.82 1.53
C ILE A 188 7.24 9.77 1.00
N THR A 189 6.85 11.03 0.81
CA THR A 189 7.75 12.15 0.53
C THR A 189 7.75 13.12 1.72
N PRO A 190 8.70 14.07 1.80
CA PRO A 190 8.66 15.10 2.83
C PRO A 190 7.31 15.83 2.88
N GLU A 191 6.75 16.16 1.72
CA GLU A 191 5.48 16.89 1.59
C GLU A 191 4.29 16.07 2.08
N VAL A 192 4.24 14.77 1.76
CA VAL A 192 3.18 13.87 2.24
C VAL A 192 3.30 13.63 3.75
N LEU A 193 4.54 13.49 4.26
CA LEU A 193 4.75 13.37 5.71
C LEU A 193 4.29 14.63 6.45
N ASP A 194 4.61 15.82 5.94
CA ASP A 194 4.15 17.07 6.55
C ASP A 194 2.62 17.15 6.58
N MET A 195 1.95 16.74 5.50
CA MET A 195 0.48 16.66 5.44
C MET A 195 -0.09 15.66 6.45
N PHE A 196 0.49 14.46 6.58
CA PHE A 196 0.04 13.48 7.59
C PHE A 196 0.17 14.03 9.01
N LEU A 197 1.24 14.80 9.27
CA LEU A 197 1.49 15.38 10.59
C LEU A 197 0.61 16.61 10.89
N GLU A 198 -0.05 17.22 9.90
CA GLU A 198 -1.01 18.32 10.10
C GLU A 198 -2.35 17.85 10.69
N ASN A 199 -2.66 16.55 10.61
CA ASN A 199 -3.87 15.99 11.19
C ASN A 199 -3.63 15.54 12.64
N ASP A 200 -3.74 16.48 13.58
CA ASP A 200 -3.50 16.23 15.00
C ASP A 200 -4.39 15.11 15.58
N ASP A 201 -5.63 14.98 15.10
CA ASP A 201 -6.56 13.95 15.57
C ASP A 201 -6.08 12.55 15.18
N GLU A 202 -5.62 12.36 13.93
CA GLU A 202 -5.07 11.08 13.46
C GLU A 202 -3.77 10.71 14.20
N VAL A 203 -2.91 11.70 14.43
CA VAL A 203 -1.66 11.51 15.19
C VAL A 203 -1.94 11.13 16.64
N ALA A 204 -2.95 11.74 17.27
CA ALA A 204 -3.28 11.52 18.68
C ALA A 204 -3.80 10.11 18.98
N ILE A 205 -4.22 9.35 17.95
CA ILE A 205 -4.61 7.93 18.09
C ILE A 205 -3.41 7.04 18.45
N PHE A 206 -2.19 7.49 18.10
CA PHE A 206 -0.98 6.70 18.27
C PHE A 206 -0.35 6.90 19.66
N SER A 207 -0.06 5.79 20.33
CA SER A 207 0.62 5.76 21.62
C SER A 207 1.47 4.49 21.78
N GLY A 208 2.45 4.54 22.70
CA GLY A 208 3.31 3.40 23.03
C GLY A 208 4.77 3.61 22.65
N HIS A 209 5.58 2.55 22.81
CA HIS A 209 7.05 2.62 22.71
C HIS A 209 7.56 2.81 21.28
N HIS A 210 6.76 2.45 20.28
CA HIS A 210 7.13 2.48 18.86
C HIS A 210 6.50 3.66 18.11
N VAL A 211 6.10 4.70 18.85
CA VAL A 211 5.50 5.93 18.34
C VAL A 211 6.49 7.08 18.51
N GLN A 212 7.04 7.58 17.40
CA GLN A 212 7.95 8.73 17.39
C GLN A 212 7.18 10.05 17.51
N GLN A 213 7.82 11.05 18.11
CA GLN A 213 7.16 12.33 18.33
C GLN A 213 6.99 13.09 17.01
N PRO A 214 5.80 13.69 16.74
CA PRO A 214 5.56 14.47 15.53
C PRO A 214 6.61 15.57 15.30
N THR A 215 7.05 16.23 16.37
CA THR A 215 8.09 17.27 16.31
C THR A 215 9.46 16.76 15.86
N GLU A 216 9.77 15.49 16.06
CA GLU A 216 10.97 14.83 15.56
C GLU A 216 10.78 14.38 14.10
N LEU A 217 9.59 13.87 13.76
CA LEU A 217 9.26 13.45 12.39
C LEU A 217 9.30 14.60 11.40
N ARG A 218 8.82 15.80 11.77
CA ARG A 218 8.95 17.03 10.96
C ARG A 218 10.41 17.40 10.64
N LYS A 219 11.38 16.93 11.44
CA LYS A 219 12.82 17.19 11.25
C LYS A 219 13.51 16.08 10.45
N SER A 220 12.76 15.18 9.83
CA SER A 220 13.31 14.05 9.08
C SER A 220 14.19 14.53 7.92
N ALA A 221 15.43 14.06 7.90
CA ALA A 221 16.33 14.33 6.78
C ALA A 221 15.78 13.73 5.48
N LYS A 222 15.88 14.46 4.36
CA LYS A 222 15.44 14.00 3.03
C LYS A 222 16.02 12.64 2.61
N SER A 223 17.20 12.27 3.13
CA SER A 223 17.81 10.97 2.85
C SER A 223 17.01 9.77 3.38
N LYS A 224 16.17 9.95 4.42
CA LYS A 224 15.35 8.85 4.98
C LYS A 224 14.29 8.33 4.01
N PHE A 225 13.82 9.18 3.10
CA PHE A 225 12.76 8.85 2.13
C PHE A 225 13.30 8.06 0.92
N ILE A 226 14.58 8.26 0.58
CA ILE A 226 15.17 7.76 -0.67
C ILE A 226 15.07 6.23 -0.78
N GLN A 227 15.40 5.51 0.29
CA GLN A 227 15.46 4.04 0.25
C GLN A 227 14.07 3.43 0.04
N GLY A 228 13.05 3.91 0.74
CA GLY A 228 11.66 3.49 0.54
C GLY A 228 11.18 3.76 -0.89
N ASN A 229 11.42 4.97 -1.39
CA ASN A 229 10.98 5.38 -2.71
C ASN A 229 11.63 4.53 -3.82
N GLN A 230 12.91 4.16 -3.65
CA GLN A 230 13.61 3.26 -4.55
C GLN A 230 13.03 1.84 -4.50
N ILE A 231 12.70 1.33 -3.31
CA ILE A 231 12.04 0.03 -3.15
C ILE A 231 10.70 0.03 -3.87
N LEU A 232 9.90 1.09 -3.76
CA LEU A 232 8.62 1.18 -4.47
C LEU A 232 8.79 1.16 -5.98
N ASN A 233 9.73 1.95 -6.53
CA ASN A 233 9.99 1.94 -7.97
C ASN A 233 10.46 0.56 -8.46
N GLN A 234 11.30 -0.13 -7.67
CA GLN A 234 11.74 -1.49 -7.96
C GLN A 234 10.58 -2.50 -7.88
N ALA A 235 9.68 -2.34 -6.91
CA ALA A 235 8.49 -3.16 -6.75
C ALA A 235 7.54 -3.02 -7.94
N ILE A 236 7.28 -1.78 -8.38
CA ILE A 236 6.48 -1.50 -9.59
C ILE A 236 7.15 -2.14 -10.82
N ALA A 237 8.45 -1.93 -11.00
CA ALA A 237 9.19 -2.55 -12.09
C ALA A 237 9.18 -4.09 -12.02
N TYR A 238 9.12 -4.68 -10.82
CA TYR A 238 9.03 -6.11 -10.61
C TYR A 238 7.67 -6.67 -11.01
N VAL A 239 6.58 -6.08 -10.53
CA VAL A 239 5.22 -6.59 -10.82
C VAL A 239 4.81 -6.41 -12.27
N LEU A 240 5.40 -5.43 -12.96
CA LEU A 240 5.19 -5.19 -14.40
C LEU A 240 6.02 -6.09 -15.31
N ARG A 241 6.92 -6.93 -14.78
CA ARG A 241 7.70 -7.85 -15.62
C ARG A 241 6.72 -8.81 -16.30
N LYS A 242 6.75 -8.84 -17.63
CA LYS A 242 6.01 -9.85 -18.38
C LYS A 242 6.54 -11.22 -18.00
N THR A 243 5.75 -12.01 -17.31
CA THR A 243 6.03 -13.43 -17.15
C THR A 243 5.84 -14.05 -18.54
N ALA A 244 6.96 -14.36 -19.20
CA ALA A 244 6.93 -15.16 -20.42
C ALA A 244 6.40 -16.54 -20.03
N TYR A 245 5.15 -16.81 -20.39
CA TYR A 245 4.62 -18.17 -20.43
C TYR A 245 4.68 -18.66 -21.87
#